data_AF-A0A383C4B0-F1
#
_entry.id   AF-A0A383C4B0-F1
#
_cell.length_a   1.000
_cell.length_b   1.000
_cell.length_c   1.000
_cell.angle_alpha   90.00
_cell.angle_beta   90.00
_cell.angle_gamma   90.00
#
_symmetry.space_group_name_H-M   'P 1'
#
loop_
_entity.id
_entity.type
_entity.pdbx_description
1 polymer ?
#
loop_
_entity_poly.entity_id
_entity_poly.type
_entity_poly.pdbx_seq_one_letter_code
_entity_poly.pdbx_strand_id
1 'polypeptide(L)'
;VTFDREAWNFDCEPTLTDSQVLEFCREGYILLPGVVDDAVNERARAWLEGKIPAEPSFVPEGMTDQDMERIRGSHEPSTLFLETWFIEGVLLQPQLAGI
;
A
#
# COMPACT_ATOMS: atom_id res chain seq x y z
N VAL A 1 4.65 18.75 7.48
CA VAL A 1 4.68 18.89 6.01
C VAL A 1 3.75 20.03 5.63
N THR A 2 4.26 21.02 4.91
CA THR A 2 3.47 22.16 4.43
C THR A 2 3.40 22.08 2.92
N PHE A 3 2.20 22.13 2.36
CA PHE A 3 2.02 22.16 0.91
C PHE A 3 2.19 23.59 0.39
N ASP A 4 3.19 23.81 -0.46
CA ASP A 4 3.36 25.06 -1.21
C ASP A 4 2.52 24.98 -2.48
N ARG A 5 1.46 25.79 -2.52
CA ARG A 5 0.52 25.83 -3.65
C ARG A 5 1.06 26.55 -4.87
N GLU A 6 2.01 27.47 -4.71
CA GLU A 6 2.60 28.20 -5.84
C GLU A 6 3.65 27.34 -6.55
N ALA A 7 4.50 26.66 -5.78
CA ALA A 7 5.52 25.75 -6.31
C ALA A 7 4.98 24.34 -6.63
N TRP A 8 3.79 24.00 -6.14
CA TRP A 8 3.17 22.67 -6.25
C TRP A 8 4.07 21.56 -5.68
N ASN A 9 4.63 21.80 -4.50
CA ASN A 9 5.52 20.86 -3.81
C ASN A 9 5.21 20.81 -2.30
N PHE A 10 5.86 19.88 -1.62
CA PHE A 10 5.81 19.76 -0.17
C PHE A 10 7.16 20.17 0.43
N ASP A 11 7.12 20.99 1.47
CA ASP A 11 8.30 21.31 2.27
C ASP A 11 8.58 20.15 3.24
N CYS A 12 9.34 19.18 2.74
CA CYS A 12 9.77 17.98 3.47
C CYS A 12 11.09 17.41 2.90
N GLU A 13 11.77 16.59 3.70
CA GLU A 13 12.93 15.83 3.24
C GLU A 13 12.52 14.78 2.19
N PRO A 14 13.34 14.55 1.14
CA PRO A 14 13.07 13.52 0.15
C PRO A 14 13.20 12.12 0.75
N THR A 15 12.34 11.20 0.32
CA THR A 15 12.35 9.80 0.77
C THR A 15 13.29 8.91 -0.04
N LEU A 16 13.66 9.34 -1.25
CA LEU A 16 14.59 8.67 -2.13
C LEU A 16 15.88 9.47 -2.25
N THR A 17 17.00 8.77 -2.29
CA THR A 17 18.31 9.35 -2.62
C THR A 17 18.44 9.61 -4.12
N ASP A 18 19.37 10.48 -4.52
CA ASP A 18 19.67 10.74 -5.93
C ASP A 18 19.93 9.47 -6.73
N SER A 19 20.64 8.50 -6.15
CA SER A 19 20.93 7.22 -6.80
C SER A 19 19.67 6.39 -7.04
N GLN A 20 18.74 6.39 -6.08
CA GLN A 20 17.45 5.71 -6.19
C GLN A 20 16.54 6.38 -7.23
N VAL A 21 16.54 7.71 -7.29
CA VAL A 21 15.82 8.45 -8.36
C VAL A 21 16.38 8.08 -9.73
N LEU A 22 17.71 8.06 -9.88
CA LEU A 22 18.36 7.66 -11.13
C LEU A 22 18.08 6.21 -11.51
N GLU A 23 18.04 5.30 -10.54
CA GLU A 23 17.64 3.91 -10.75
C GLU A 23 16.21 3.81 -11.28
N PHE A 24 15.26 4.48 -10.62
CA PHE A 24 13.87 4.51 -11.07
C PHE A 24 13.73 5.07 -12.49
N CYS A 25 14.41 6.18 -12.79
CA CYS A 25 14.39 6.78 -14.14
C CYS A 25 14.98 5.84 -15.21
N ARG A 26 15.91 4.95 -14.83
CA ARG A 26 16.57 4.02 -15.75
C ARG A 26 15.76 2.73 -15.94
N GLU A 27 15.17 2.20 -14.89
CA GLU A 27 14.48 0.90 -14.87
C GLU A 27 12.96 1.01 -15.06
N GLY A 28 12.38 2.18 -14.79
CA GLY A 28 10.92 2.39 -14.75
C GLY A 28 10.25 1.87 -13.47
N TYR A 29 11.02 1.32 -12.54
CA TYR A 29 10.61 0.87 -11.22
C TYR A 29 11.78 0.95 -10.24
N ILE A 30 11.51 0.80 -8.95
CA ILE A 30 12.53 0.72 -7.91
C ILE A 30 12.16 -0.38 -6.92
N LEU A 31 13.17 -1.05 -6.37
CA LEU A 31 13.00 -2.01 -5.29
C LEU A 31 13.47 -1.39 -3.97
N LEU A 32 12.57 -1.34 -2.99
CA LEU A 32 12.87 -0.91 -1.64
C LEU A 32 12.83 -2.15 -0.72
N PRO A 33 13.98 -2.79 -0.42
CA PRO A 33 14.00 -4.01 0.38
C PRO A 33 13.72 -3.73 1.85
N GLY A 34 12.89 -4.57 2.47
CA GLY A 34 12.65 -4.53 3.92
C GLY A 34 11.82 -3.35 4.42
N VAL A 35 11.01 -2.72 3.55
CA VAL A 35 10.14 -1.59 3.92
C VAL A 35 8.84 -1.99 4.61
N VAL A 36 8.39 -3.24 4.39
CA VAL A 36 7.20 -3.79 5.03
C VAL A 36 7.61 -4.62 6.23
N ASP A 37 7.02 -4.35 7.38
CA ASP A 37 7.26 -5.11 8.61
C ASP A 37 6.86 -6.59 8.45
N ASP A 38 7.64 -7.50 9.05
CA ASP A 38 7.38 -8.94 9.01
C ASP A 38 5.97 -9.31 9.48
N ALA A 39 5.47 -8.61 10.50
CA ALA A 39 4.12 -8.84 11.02
C ALA A 39 3.03 -8.50 10.00
N VAL A 40 3.20 -7.42 9.23
CA VAL A 40 2.28 -7.01 8.16
C VAL A 40 2.35 -7.99 7.00
N ASN A 41 3.57 -8.41 6.64
CA ASN A 41 3.79 -9.38 5.56
C ASN A 41 3.17 -10.76 5.88
N GLU A 42 3.39 -11.29 7.09
CA GLU A 42 2.76 -12.54 7.54
C GLU A 42 1.24 -12.42 7.61
N ARG A 43 0.72 -11.27 8.04
CA ARG A 43 -0.73 -11.01 8.06
C ARG A 43 -1.32 -11.01 6.65
N ALA A 44 -0.65 -10.40 5.67
CA ALA A 44 -1.09 -10.45 4.27
C ALA A 44 -1.12 -11.86 3.72
N ARG A 45 -0.10 -12.68 4.00
CA ARG A 45 -0.10 -14.09 3.61
C ARG A 45 -1.25 -14.86 4.25
N ALA A 46 -1.47 -14.71 5.55
CA ALA A 46 -2.58 -15.36 6.26
C ALA A 46 -3.95 -14.91 5.74
N TRP A 47 -4.08 -13.63 5.37
CA TRP A 47 -5.29 -13.07 4.77
C TRP A 47 -5.55 -13.68 3.39
N LEU A 48 -4.54 -13.76 2.53
CA LEU A 48 -4.65 -14.34 1.18
C LEU A 48 -4.96 -15.85 1.21
N GLU A 49 -4.52 -16.54 2.26
CA GLU A 49 -4.82 -17.96 2.50
C GLU A 49 -6.19 -18.20 3.16
N GLY A 50 -6.97 -17.15 3.47
CA GLY A 50 -8.27 -17.30 4.12
C GLY A 50 -8.20 -17.68 5.60
N LYS A 51 -7.03 -17.59 6.24
CA LYS A 51 -6.83 -18.01 7.65
C LYS A 51 -7.36 -17.02 8.68
N ILE A 52 -7.49 -15.76 8.29
CA ILE A 52 -8.09 -14.69 9.08
C ILE A 52 -9.30 -14.12 8.34
N PRO A 53 -10.32 -13.54 9.00
CA PRO A 53 -11.43 -12.91 8.31
C PRO A 53 -10.98 -11.64 7.55
N ALA A 54 -11.78 -11.22 6.57
CA ALA A 54 -11.65 -9.89 5.98
C ALA A 54 -12.40 -8.87 6.85
N GLU A 55 -11.75 -7.75 7.17
CA GLU A 55 -12.27 -6.68 8.02
C GLU A 55 -12.00 -5.33 7.31
N PRO A 56 -12.73 -5.05 6.22
CA PRO A 56 -12.49 -3.84 5.45
C PRO A 56 -12.79 -2.59 6.28
N SER A 57 -11.91 -1.59 6.16
CA SER A 57 -12.12 -0.25 6.75
C SER A 57 -13.33 0.47 6.18
N PHE A 58 -13.69 0.15 4.94
CA PHE A 58 -14.79 0.72 4.19
C PHE A 58 -15.24 -0.25 3.09
N VAL A 59 -16.53 -0.23 2.76
CA VAL A 59 -17.12 -1.01 1.66
C VAL A 59 -17.63 -0.04 0.60
N PRO A 60 -17.10 -0.09 -0.65
CA PRO A 60 -17.57 0.74 -1.75
C PRO A 60 -19.06 0.62 -2.01
N GLU A 61 -19.69 1.72 -2.44
CA GLU A 61 -21.11 1.73 -2.81
C GLU A 61 -21.37 0.72 -3.95
N GLY A 62 -22.40 -0.11 -3.78
CA GLY A 62 -22.75 -1.16 -4.73
C GLY A 62 -21.98 -2.47 -4.58
N MET A 63 -21.06 -2.57 -3.60
CA MET A 63 -20.35 -3.81 -3.28
C MET A 63 -21.04 -4.55 -2.13
N THR A 64 -21.29 -5.84 -2.31
CA THR A 64 -21.86 -6.71 -1.27
C THR A 64 -20.79 -7.56 -0.58
N ASP A 65 -21.09 -8.11 0.60
CA ASP A 65 -20.21 -9.06 1.29
C ASP A 65 -19.95 -10.31 0.43
N GLN A 66 -20.92 -10.71 -0.40
CA GLN A 66 -20.77 -11.83 -1.31
C GLN A 66 -19.79 -11.52 -2.45
N ASP A 67 -19.80 -10.28 -2.96
CA ASP A 67 -18.82 -9.82 -3.95
C ASP A 67 -17.41 -9.79 -3.36
N MET A 68 -17.28 -9.34 -2.11
CA MET A 68 -16.00 -9.34 -1.40
C MET A 68 -15.41 -10.74 -1.29
N GLU A 69 -16.22 -11.71 -0.84
CA GLU A 69 -15.77 -13.09 -0.69
C GLU A 69 -15.43 -13.73 -2.04
N ARG A 70 -16.20 -13.41 -3.09
CA ARG A 70 -15.92 -13.85 -4.46
C ARG A 70 -14.58 -13.32 -4.97
N ILE A 71 -14.28 -12.04 -4.75
CA ILE A 71 -13.01 -11.42 -5.16
C ILE A 71 -11.85 -11.99 -4.34
N ARG A 72 -12.04 -12.16 -3.04
CA ARG A 72 -11.04 -12.78 -2.19
C ARG A 72 -10.69 -14.20 -2.66
N GLY A 73 -11.71 -14.98 -3.03
CA GLY A 73 -11.54 -16.32 -3.58
C GLY A 73 -10.91 -16.39 -4.97
N SER A 74 -10.81 -15.28 -5.71
CA SER A 74 -10.17 -15.26 -7.04
C SER A 74 -8.65 -15.06 -7.00
N HIS A 75 -8.07 -14.94 -5.81
CA HIS A 75 -6.67 -14.52 -5.59
C HIS A 75 -6.34 -13.11 -6.10
N GLU A 76 -7.36 -12.31 -6.43
CA GLU A 76 -7.19 -10.90 -6.75
C GLU A 76 -7.04 -10.11 -5.43
N PRO A 77 -5.98 -9.28 -5.27
CA PRO A 77 -5.73 -8.57 -4.01
C PRO A 77 -6.62 -7.33 -3.82
N SER A 78 -7.60 -7.08 -4.68
CA SER A 78 -8.38 -5.84 -4.68
C SER A 78 -9.11 -5.58 -3.35
N THR A 79 -9.59 -6.62 -2.67
CA THR A 79 -10.22 -6.50 -1.35
C THR A 79 -9.22 -6.38 -0.21
N LEU A 80 -7.97 -6.81 -0.39
CA LEU A 80 -6.87 -6.60 0.57
C LEU A 80 -6.56 -5.10 0.74
N PHE A 81 -6.73 -4.31 -0.32
CA PHE A 81 -6.52 -2.86 -0.30
C PHE A 81 -7.54 -2.10 0.57
N LEU A 82 -8.58 -2.76 1.06
CA LEU A 82 -9.57 -2.17 1.96
C LEU A 82 -9.20 -2.32 3.44
N GLU A 83 -8.18 -3.12 3.75
CA GLU A 83 -7.75 -3.42 5.11
C GLU A 83 -6.88 -2.29 5.68
N THR A 84 -7.25 -1.70 6.82
CA THR A 84 -6.50 -0.58 7.44
C THR A 84 -5.02 -0.90 7.62
N TRP A 85 -4.72 -2.08 8.15
CA TRP A 85 -3.35 -2.50 8.43
C TRP A 85 -2.50 -2.69 7.15
N PHE A 86 -3.14 -3.01 6.02
CA PHE A 86 -2.45 -3.14 4.73
C PHE A 86 -2.28 -1.75 4.09
N ILE A 87 -3.29 -0.90 4.17
CA ILE A 87 -3.21 0.49 3.71
C ILE A 87 -2.08 1.21 4.43
N GLU A 88 -2.05 1.19 5.76
CA GLU A 88 -1.06 1.88 6.58
C GLU A 88 0.34 1.25 6.46
N GLY A 89 0.43 -0.08 6.53
CA GLY A 89 1.71 -0.79 6.58
C GLY A 89 2.37 -1.03 5.22
N VAL A 90 1.63 -0.90 4.11
CA VAL A 90 2.12 -1.19 2.75
C VAL A 90 1.87 -0.04 1.79
N LEU A 91 0.62 0.43 1.64
CA LEU A 91 0.30 1.44 0.61
C LEU A 91 0.77 2.84 0.99
N LEU A 92 0.67 3.20 2.27
CA LEU A 92 1.09 4.48 2.83
C LEU A 92 2.46 4.39 3.50
N GLN A 93 3.27 3.41 3.10
CA GLN A 93 4.60 3.23 3.66
C GLN A 93 5.45 4.50 3.38
N PRO A 94 6.05 5.16 4.40
CA PRO A 94 6.70 6.46 4.25
C PRO A 94 7.84 6.54 3.24
N GLN A 95 8.67 5.50 3.10
CA GLN A 95 9.74 5.44 2.10
C GLN A 95 9.21 5.46 0.66
N LEU A 96 7.98 4.98 0.43
CA LEU A 96 7.33 5.04 -0.88
C LEU A 96 6.46 6.30 -1.04
N ALA A 97 5.59 6.56 -0.07
CA ALA A 97 4.51 7.54 -0.18
C ALA A 97 4.91 8.98 0.21
N GLY A 98 6.05 9.17 0.88
CA GLY A 98 6.38 10.47 1.48
C GLY A 98 5.87 10.59 2.91
N ILE A 99 6.01 11.81 3.46
CA ILE A 99 5.52 12.21 4.79
C ILE A 99 4.32 13.15 4.62
#